data_AF-A0A565AR97-F1
#
_entry.id   AF-A0A565AR97-F1
#
_cell.length_a   1.000
_cell.length_b   1.000
_cell.length_c   1.000
_cell.angle_alpha   90.00
_cell.angle_beta   90.00
_cell.angle_gamma   90.00
#
_symmetry.space_group_name_H-M   'P 1'
#
loop_
_entity.id
_entity.type
_entity.pdbx_description
1 polymer ?
#
loop_
_entity_poly.entity_id
_entity_poly.type
_entity_poly.pdbx_seq_one_letter_code
_entity_poly.pdbx_strand_id
1 'polypeptide(L)'
;MNKKEIFKLAKGFRGRAKNCIRIARERVEKALQYSYRDRRNKKREMRGLWIERINAGSRQHGVNYGNFIHGLTKENIQLNRKVLSELSMHEPYSFKALVDVSRKSFPGNKNVVQASRKVDLSSINA
;
A
#
# COMPACT_ATOMS: atom_id res chain seq x y z
N MET A 1 23.91 -29.25 -2.36
CA MET A 1 24.26 -27.82 -2.25
C MET A 1 25.68 -27.71 -1.73
N ASN A 2 26.53 -26.91 -2.38
CA ASN A 2 27.96 -26.88 -2.05
C ASN A 2 28.20 -26.08 -0.75
N LYS A 3 29.15 -26.53 0.09
CA LYS A 3 29.47 -25.90 1.40
C LYS A 3 29.78 -24.41 1.25
N LYS A 4 30.54 -24.05 0.20
CA LYS A 4 30.92 -22.65 -0.09
C LYS A 4 29.72 -21.77 -0.45
N GLU A 5 28.73 -22.31 -1.15
CA GLU A 5 27.52 -21.57 -1.54
C GLU A 5 26.60 -21.29 -0.35
N ILE A 6 26.47 -22.28 0.55
CA ILE A 6 25.70 -22.11 1.79
C ILE A 6 26.29 -20.98 2.64
N PHE A 7 27.62 -20.93 2.79
CA PHE A 7 28.25 -19.85 3.54
C PHE A 7 28.15 -18.48 2.84
N LYS A 8 28.05 -18.43 1.50
CA LYS A 8 27.74 -17.18 0.80
C LYS A 8 26.34 -16.67 1.14
N LEU A 9 25.35 -17.56 1.19
CA LEU A 9 23.96 -17.22 1.53
C LEU A 9 23.74 -17.00 3.02
N ALA A 10 24.52 -17.65 3.89
CA ALA A 10 24.44 -17.51 5.33
C ALA A 10 25.10 -16.22 5.87
N LYS A 11 25.66 -15.37 5.01
CA LYS A 11 26.20 -14.07 5.40
C LYS A 11 25.10 -13.22 6.04
N GLY A 12 25.41 -12.60 7.17
CA GLY A 12 24.45 -11.80 7.94
C GLY A 12 23.60 -12.59 8.94
N PHE A 13 23.64 -13.93 8.94
CA PHE A 13 22.99 -14.72 9.98
C PHE A 13 23.67 -14.56 11.35
N ARG A 14 22.85 -14.56 12.41
CA ARG A 14 23.31 -14.33 13.79
C ARG A 14 23.89 -15.61 14.41
N GLY A 15 24.96 -15.46 15.20
CA GLY A 15 25.54 -16.53 16.00
C GLY A 15 26.14 -17.67 15.17
N ARG A 16 25.94 -18.93 15.60
CA ARG A 16 26.51 -20.14 14.97
C ARG A 16 25.98 -20.43 13.57
N ALA A 17 24.86 -19.80 13.18
CA ALA A 17 24.21 -20.01 11.88
C ALA A 17 25.01 -19.49 10.67
N LYS A 18 26.05 -18.67 10.88
CA LYS A 18 26.99 -18.24 9.83
C LYS A 18 28.30 -19.04 9.79
N ASN A 19 28.65 -19.76 10.87
CA ASN A 19 29.95 -20.42 11.03
C ASN A 19 29.86 -21.95 10.91
N CYS A 20 28.81 -22.56 11.48
CA CYS A 20 28.64 -24.01 11.51
C CYS A 20 27.77 -24.49 10.35
N ILE A 21 28.31 -25.34 9.47
CA ILE A 21 27.62 -25.77 8.23
C ILE A 21 26.25 -26.41 8.47
N ARG A 22 26.11 -27.25 9.50
CA ARG A 22 24.83 -27.93 9.81
C ARG A 22 23.73 -26.94 10.14
N ILE A 23 24.03 -25.99 11.02
CA ILE A 23 23.09 -24.93 11.43
C ILE A 23 22.82 -23.95 10.28
N ALA A 24 23.86 -23.63 9.49
CA ALA A 24 23.73 -22.75 8.33
C ALA A 24 22.77 -23.32 7.28
N ARG A 25 22.87 -24.64 7.00
CA ARG A 25 21.99 -25.33 6.03
C ARG A 25 20.52 -25.17 6.38
N GLU A 26 20.13 -25.54 7.60
CA GLU A 26 18.75 -25.46 8.07
C GLU A 26 18.20 -24.01 7.98
N ARG A 27 19.03 -23.02 8.28
CA ARG A 27 18.64 -21.60 8.21
C ARG A 27 18.52 -21.09 6.79
N VAL A 28 19.46 -21.46 5.91
CA VAL A 28 19.41 -21.08 4.48
C VAL A 28 18.19 -21.71 3.82
N GLU A 29 17.87 -22.97 4.09
CA GLU A 29 16.68 -23.63 3.56
C GLU A 29 15.39 -22.89 3.93
N LYS A 30 15.22 -22.52 5.21
CA LYS A 30 14.09 -21.68 5.65
C LYS A 30 14.10 -20.29 5.02
N ALA A 31 15.26 -19.65 4.91
CA ALA A 31 15.36 -18.32 4.29
C ALA A 31 14.97 -18.34 2.81
N LEU A 32 15.30 -19.40 2.08
CA LEU A 32 14.89 -19.58 0.69
C LEU A 32 13.38 -19.82 0.56
N GLN A 33 12.78 -20.58 1.48
CA GLN A 33 11.32 -20.76 1.55
C GLN A 33 10.60 -19.42 1.81
N TYR A 34 11.09 -18.61 2.76
CA TYR A 34 10.55 -17.27 3.00
C TYR A 34 10.71 -16.39 1.77
N SER A 35 11.88 -16.38 1.13
CA SER A 35 12.11 -15.62 -0.10
C SER A 35 11.13 -16.01 -1.21
N TYR A 36 10.86 -17.30 -1.40
CA TYR A 36 9.87 -17.76 -2.38
C TYR A 36 8.46 -17.25 -2.06
N ARG A 37 8.04 -17.41 -0.80
CA ARG A 37 6.74 -16.91 -0.31
C ARG A 37 6.61 -15.41 -0.49
N ASP A 38 7.62 -14.65 -0.10
CA ASP A 38 7.57 -13.19 -0.08
C ASP A 38 7.64 -12.60 -1.49
N ARG A 39 8.32 -13.23 -2.45
CA ARG A 39 8.22 -12.83 -3.88
C ARG A 39 6.79 -12.93 -4.43
N ARG A 40 5.99 -13.87 -3.93
CA ARG A 40 4.56 -13.99 -4.28
C ARG A 40 3.72 -12.99 -3.48
N ASN A 41 3.95 -12.89 -2.17
CA ASN A 41 3.17 -12.02 -1.27
C ASN A 41 3.41 -10.53 -1.50
N LYS A 42 4.62 -10.10 -1.86
CA LYS A 42 4.96 -8.69 -2.11
C LYS A 42 4.02 -8.01 -3.10
N LYS A 43 3.54 -8.74 -4.12
CA LYS A 43 2.58 -8.20 -5.09
C LYS A 43 1.23 -7.86 -4.45
N ARG A 44 0.78 -8.65 -3.48
CA ARG A 44 -0.47 -8.42 -2.72
C ARG A 44 -0.28 -7.30 -1.70
N GLU A 45 0.81 -7.33 -0.96
CA GLU A 45 1.14 -6.33 0.07
C GLU A 45 1.25 -4.93 -0.54
N MET A 46 2.02 -4.79 -1.62
CA MET A 46 2.14 -3.51 -2.34
C MET A 46 0.80 -3.02 -2.89
N ARG A 47 -0.08 -3.93 -3.33
CA ARG A 47 -1.41 -3.55 -3.78
C ARG A 47 -2.26 -2.97 -2.64
N GLY A 48 -2.17 -3.54 -1.44
CA GLY A 48 -2.82 -2.99 -0.25
C GLY A 48 -2.35 -1.57 0.04
N LEU A 49 -1.03 -1.37 0.07
CA LEU A 49 -0.41 -0.06 0.28
C LEU A 49 -0.84 0.98 -0.78
N TRP A 50 -0.91 0.60 -2.06
CA TRP A 50 -1.40 1.51 -3.11
C TRP A 50 -2.86 1.90 -2.90
N ILE A 51 -3.72 0.98 -2.44
CA ILE A 51 -5.13 1.28 -2.15
C ILE A 51 -5.23 2.24 -0.98
N GLU A 52 -4.45 2.05 0.08
CA GLU A 52 -4.42 2.95 1.24
C GLU A 52 -4.04 4.38 0.83
N ARG A 53 -3.00 4.53 0.01
CA ARG A 53 -2.57 5.84 -0.53
C ARG A 53 -3.67 6.51 -1.35
N ILE A 54 -4.24 5.78 -2.31
CA ILE A 54 -5.34 6.31 -3.15
C ILE A 54 -6.56 6.66 -2.29
N ASN A 55 -6.89 5.84 -1.30
CA ASN A 55 -8.03 6.06 -0.41
C ASN A 55 -7.82 7.31 0.44
N ALA A 56 -6.59 7.57 0.93
CA ALA A 56 -6.27 8.81 1.64
C ALA A 56 -6.47 10.04 0.73
N GLY A 57 -5.89 10.02 -0.48
CA GLY A 57 -6.03 11.12 -1.45
C GLY A 57 -7.47 11.34 -1.91
N SER A 58 -8.22 10.27 -2.20
CA SER A 58 -9.61 10.40 -2.64
C SER A 58 -10.52 10.94 -1.53
N ARG A 59 -10.27 10.52 -0.27
CA ARG A 59 -11.02 10.99 0.90
C ARG A 59 -10.77 12.46 1.21
N GLN A 60 -9.57 12.96 0.97
CA GLN A 60 -9.28 14.39 1.07
C GLN A 60 -10.17 15.22 0.14
N HIS A 61 -10.61 14.63 -0.97
CA HIS A 61 -11.55 15.21 -1.91
C HIS A 61 -13.00 14.72 -1.72
N GLY A 62 -13.33 14.07 -0.61
CA GLY A 62 -14.69 13.65 -0.28
C GLY A 62 -15.24 12.47 -1.09
N VAL A 63 -14.38 11.71 -1.79
CA VAL A 63 -14.77 10.51 -2.55
C VAL A 63 -14.19 9.27 -1.89
N ASN A 64 -14.99 8.23 -1.71
CA ASN A 64 -14.47 6.96 -1.21
C ASN A 64 -13.78 6.16 -2.34
N TYR A 65 -12.82 5.30 -1.98
CA TYR A 65 -12.04 4.53 -2.95
C TYR A 65 -12.91 3.67 -3.90
N GLY A 66 -13.97 3.03 -3.39
CA GLY A 66 -14.84 2.18 -4.20
C GLY A 66 -15.55 2.95 -5.31
N ASN A 67 -16.14 4.10 -4.95
CA ASN A 67 -16.80 5.01 -5.88
C ASN A 67 -15.82 5.63 -6.86
N PHE A 68 -14.61 5.98 -6.39
CA PHE A 68 -13.55 6.50 -7.25
C PHE A 68 -13.16 5.50 -8.35
N ILE A 69 -12.86 4.25 -7.98
CA ILE A 69 -12.49 3.22 -8.96
C ILE A 69 -13.66 2.88 -9.89
N HIS A 70 -14.89 2.85 -9.36
CA HIS A 70 -16.08 2.62 -10.16
C HIS A 70 -16.27 3.74 -11.21
N GLY A 71 -16.15 5.00 -10.81
CA GLY A 71 -16.25 6.14 -11.74
C GLY A 71 -15.17 6.12 -12.81
N LEU A 72 -13.91 5.84 -12.46
CA LEU A 72 -12.83 5.68 -13.44
C LEU A 72 -13.09 4.53 -14.43
N THR A 73 -13.63 3.40 -13.97
CA THR A 73 -13.94 2.26 -14.83
C THR A 73 -15.07 2.58 -15.79
N LYS A 74 -16.10 3.30 -15.32
CA LYS A 74 -17.23 3.76 -16.13
C LYS A 74 -16.81 4.72 -17.23
N GLU A 75 -15.84 5.60 -16.94
CA GLU A 75 -15.24 6.53 -17.91
C GLU A 75 -14.14 5.87 -18.77
N ASN A 76 -13.96 4.55 -18.66
CA ASN A 76 -12.97 3.76 -19.38
C ASN A 76 -11.51 4.22 -19.18
N ILE A 77 -11.19 4.79 -18.01
CA ILE A 77 -9.84 5.18 -17.62
C ILE A 77 -9.11 3.98 -17.03
N GLN A 78 -8.30 3.31 -17.84
CA GLN A 78 -7.63 2.06 -17.50
C GLN A 78 -6.27 2.26 -16.77
N LEU A 79 -6.23 3.20 -15.82
CA LEU A 79 -5.02 3.44 -15.03
C LEU A 79 -4.81 2.36 -13.97
N ASN A 80 -3.56 1.91 -13.84
CA ASN A 80 -3.19 0.95 -12.81
C ASN A 80 -3.09 1.61 -11.42
N ARG A 81 -3.25 0.82 -10.35
CA ARG A 81 -3.21 1.34 -8.96
C ARG A 81 -1.83 1.84 -8.55
N LYS A 82 -0.76 1.33 -9.17
CA LYS A 82 0.59 1.82 -8.93
C LYS A 82 0.68 3.29 -9.32
N VAL A 83 0.40 3.61 -10.60
CA VAL A 83 0.46 4.98 -11.13
C VAL A 83 -0.55 5.88 -10.43
N LEU A 84 -1.78 5.41 -10.15
CA LEU A 84 -2.75 6.19 -9.37
C LEU A 84 -2.24 6.54 -7.97
N SER A 85 -1.53 5.62 -7.30
CA SER A 85 -0.95 5.90 -5.99
C SER A 85 0.21 6.90 -6.06
N GLU A 86 1.02 6.85 -7.13
CA GLU A 86 2.10 7.82 -7.34
C GLU A 86 1.54 9.21 -7.67
N LEU A 87 0.51 9.30 -8.53
CA LEU A 87 -0.19 10.55 -8.82
C LEU A 87 -0.83 11.15 -7.56
N SER A 88 -1.43 10.33 -6.70
CA SER A 88 -1.98 10.78 -5.43
C SER A 88 -0.92 11.38 -4.49
N MET A 89 0.35 10.98 -4.62
CA MET A 89 1.43 11.45 -3.75
C MET A 89 2.17 12.65 -4.32
N HIS A 90 2.45 12.63 -5.63
CA HIS A 90 3.36 13.58 -6.27
C HIS A 90 2.63 14.66 -7.07
N GLU A 91 1.42 14.39 -7.57
CA GLU A 91 0.69 15.30 -8.46
C GLU A 91 -0.73 15.59 -7.95
N PRO A 92 -0.87 16.41 -6.89
CA PRO A 92 -2.17 16.66 -6.25
C PRO A 92 -3.21 17.26 -7.20
N TYR A 93 -2.80 18.16 -8.10
CA TYR A 93 -3.69 18.84 -9.04
C TYR A 93 -4.24 17.88 -10.11
N SER A 94 -3.37 17.05 -10.70
CA SER A 94 -3.79 16.03 -11.67
C SER A 94 -4.66 14.97 -11.02
N PHE A 95 -4.33 14.55 -9.78
CA PHE A 95 -5.14 13.61 -9.04
C PHE A 95 -6.53 14.18 -8.72
N LYS A 96 -6.62 15.47 -8.34
CA LYS A 96 -7.90 16.17 -8.14
C LYS A 96 -8.76 16.15 -9.40
N ALA A 97 -8.17 16.43 -10.57
CA ALA A 97 -8.90 16.38 -11.84
C ALA A 97 -9.50 14.99 -12.11
N LEU A 98 -8.74 13.91 -11.85
CA LEU A 98 -9.23 12.54 -11.97
C LEU A 98 -10.39 12.25 -10.99
N VAL A 99 -10.29 12.74 -9.76
CA VAL A 99 -11.37 12.61 -8.78
C VAL A 99 -12.63 13.34 -9.23
N ASP A 100 -12.50 14.52 -9.84
CA ASP A 100 -13.64 15.27 -10.34
C ASP A 100 -14.29 14.59 -11.54
N VAL A 101 -13.51 14.04 -12.48
CA VAL A 101 -14.01 13.20 -13.58
C VAL A 101 -14.80 12.02 -13.00
N SER A 102 -14.21 11.28 -12.07
CA SER A 102 -14.88 10.15 -11.42
C SER A 102 -16.17 10.55 -10.69
N ARG A 103 -16.21 11.73 -10.06
CA ARG A 103 -17.40 12.23 -9.35
C ARG A 103 -18.53 12.58 -10.32
N LYS A 104 -18.19 13.14 -11.49
CA LYS A 104 -19.17 13.40 -12.56
C LYS A 104 -19.80 12.11 -13.08
N SER A 105 -19.01 11.06 -13.26
CA SER A 105 -19.52 9.78 -13.79
C SER A 105 -20.38 9.01 -12.77
N PHE A 106 -20.15 9.17 -11.46
CA PHE A 106 -20.93 8.52 -10.39
C PHE A 106 -21.19 9.45 -9.19
N PRO A 107 -22.43 9.96 -9.02
CA PRO A 107 -22.78 10.86 -7.91
C PRO A 107 -23.07 10.14 -6.58
N GLY A 108 -22.99 8.80 -6.51
CA GLY A 108 -23.34 8.01 -5.32
C GLY A 108 -22.33 8.07 -4.16
N ASN A 109 -21.70 9.22 -3.93
CA ASN A 109 -20.91 9.45 -2.72
C ASN A 109 -21.85 9.68 -1.54
N LYS A 110 -21.82 8.74 -0.58
CA LYS A 110 -22.37 8.99 0.75
C LYS A 110 -21.67 10.24 1.29
N ASN A 111 -22.44 11.20 1.81
CA ASN A 111 -21.88 12.32 2.55
C ASN A 111 -20.98 11.73 3.63
N VAL A 112 -19.68 12.03 3.55
CA VAL A 112 -18.77 11.70 4.65
C VAL A 112 -19.25 12.56 5.80
N VAL A 113 -19.96 11.95 6.76
CA VAL A 113 -20.23 12.58 8.05
C VAL A 113 -18.84 12.86 8.62
N GLN A 114 -18.36 14.10 8.48
CA GLN A 114 -17.22 14.54 9.24
C GLN A 114 -17.65 14.34 10.70
N ALA A 115 -17.02 13.40 11.40
CA ALA A 115 -17.17 13.34 12.84
C ALA A 115 -16.82 14.74 13.33
N SER A 116 -17.80 15.44 13.90
CA SER A 116 -17.56 16.73 14.52
C SER A 116 -16.36 16.54 15.43
N ARG A 117 -15.27 17.28 15.15
CA ARG A 117 -14.24 17.45 16.17
C ARG A 117 -15.00 17.88 17.41
N LYS A 118 -14.84 17.16 18.53
CA LYS A 118 -15.28 17.69 19.82
C LYS A 118 -14.61 19.05 19.93
N VAL A 119 -15.38 20.11 19.73
CA VAL A 119 -14.93 21.46 20.03
C VAL A 119 -14.73 21.44 21.53
N ASP A 120 -13.51 21.69 21.98
CA ASP A 120 -13.23 21.78 23.41
C ASP A 120 -14.15 22.86 24.01
N LEU A 121 -15.02 22.43 24.93
CA LEU A 121 -15.99 23.26 25.64
C LEU A 121 -15.33 24.34 26.52
N SER A 122 -14.00 24.47 26.50
CA SER A 122 -13.23 25.46 27.24
C SER A 122 -13.25 26.86 26.61
N SER A 123 -13.85 27.03 25.44
CA SER A 123 -13.91 28.30 24.70
C SER A 123 -15.22 29.08 24.86
N ILE A 124 -16.16 28.62 25.71
CA ILE A 124 -17.48 29.24 25.90
C ILE A 124 -17.53 30.19 27.13
N ASN A 125 -16.51 30.19 27.98
CA ASN A 125 -16.45 31.03 29.20
C ASN A 125 -15.23 31.96 29.20
N ALA A 126 -15.14 32.87 28.23
CA ALA A 126 -14.24 34.03 28.27
C ALA A 126 -15.01 35.29 27.87
#